data_AF-A0A7W2HGI5-F1
#
_entry.id   AF-A0A7W2HGI5-F1
#
_cell.length_a   1.000
_cell.length_b   1.000
_cell.length_c   1.000
_cell.angle_alpha   90.00
_cell.angle_beta   90.00
_cell.angle_gamma   90.00
#
_symmetry.space_group_name_H-M   'P 1'
#
loop_
_entity.id
_entity.type
_entity.pdbx_description
1 polymer ?
#
loop_
_entity_poly.entity_id
_entity_poly.type
_entity_poly.pdbx_seq_one_letter_code
_entity_poly.pdbx_strand_id
1 'polypeptide(L)' 'MTSAETLGTETGDLSEADWTAASWADLTEAREAGVALRKTGANPTQAEVDAASDAIAAAVAALVAAE' A
#
# COMPACT_ATOMS: atom_id res chain seq x y z
N MET A 1 18.92 0.22 -8.04
CA MET A 1 17.65 0.87 -8.42
C MET A 1 16.57 0.14 -7.68
N THR A 2 15.84 0.90 -6.90
CA THR A 2 15.35 0.54 -5.57
C THR A 2 13.94 -0.01 -5.71
N SER A 3 13.65 -1.22 -5.23
CA SER A 3 12.31 -1.84 -5.29
C SER A 3 11.21 -0.96 -4.69
N ALA A 4 11.56 -0.01 -3.82
CA ALA A 4 10.66 1.00 -3.27
C ALA A 4 10.20 2.07 -4.29
N GLU A 5 11.02 2.41 -5.30
CA GLU A 5 10.63 3.39 -6.33
C GLU A 5 9.65 2.77 -7.33
N THR A 6 9.83 1.50 -7.68
CA THR A 6 8.91 0.76 -8.56
C THR A 6 7.53 0.57 -7.91
N LEU A 7 7.46 0.23 -6.62
CA LEU A 7 6.19 0.07 -5.89
C LEU A 7 5.35 1.37 -5.88
N GLY A 8 5.99 2.54 -5.77
CA GLY A 8 5.32 3.84 -5.77
C GLY A 8 4.71 4.21 -7.13
N THR A 9 5.39 3.86 -8.23
CA THR A 9 4.87 4.08 -9.60
C THR A 9 3.87 3.01 -10.01
N GLU A 10 4.09 1.74 -9.66
CA GLU A 10 3.18 0.66 -10.06
C GLU A 10 1.86 0.73 -9.30
N THR A 11 1.85 1.10 -8.02
CA THR A 11 0.59 1.27 -7.27
C THR A 11 -0.18 2.56 -7.58
N GLY A 12 0.42 3.51 -8.29
CA GLY A 12 -0.24 4.75 -8.70
C GLY A 12 -1.23 4.55 -9.85
N ASP A 13 -0.93 3.58 -10.72
CA ASP A 13 -1.72 3.25 -11.93
C ASP A 13 -2.57 1.99 -11.76
N LEU A 14 -2.61 1.37 -10.58
CA LEU A 14 -3.51 0.24 -10.33
C LEU A 14 -4.95 0.74 -10.30
N SER A 15 -5.78 0.21 -11.18
CA SER A 15 -7.22 0.41 -11.15
C SER A 15 -7.87 -0.72 -10.36
N GLU A 16 -8.79 -0.39 -9.45
CA GLU A 16 -9.58 -1.40 -8.71
C GLU A 16 -10.23 -2.43 -9.64
N ALA A 17 -10.60 -2.02 -10.86
CA ALA A 17 -11.20 -2.89 -11.87
C ALA A 17 -10.25 -3.98 -12.40
N ASP A 18 -8.93 -3.81 -12.28
CA ASP A 18 -7.93 -4.78 -12.70
C ASP A 18 -7.66 -5.84 -11.61
N TRP A 19 -8.19 -5.68 -10.39
CA TRP A 19 -7.89 -6.51 -9.22
C TRP A 19 -9.15 -7.04 -8.55
N THR A 20 -9.04 -8.19 -7.89
CA THR A 20 -10.16 -8.73 -7.10
C THR A 20 -10.48 -7.80 -5.92
N ALA A 21 -11.77 -7.67 -5.60
CA ALA A 21 -12.22 -6.85 -4.49
C ALA A 21 -11.58 -7.25 -3.14
N ALA A 22 -11.24 -8.54 -2.97
CA ALA A 22 -10.57 -9.03 -1.77
C ALA A 22 -9.13 -8.49 -1.67
N SER A 23 -8.28 -8.73 -2.67
CA SER A 23 -6.90 -8.23 -2.62
C SER A 23 -6.81 -6.70 -2.68
N TRP A 24 -7.76 -6.06 -3.35
CA TRP A 24 -7.84 -4.60 -3.38
C TRP A 24 -8.24 -4.01 -2.02
N ALA A 25 -9.12 -4.68 -1.27
CA ALA A 25 -9.46 -4.27 0.08
C ALA A 25 -8.25 -4.34 1.01
N ASP A 26 -7.43 -5.40 0.95
CA ASP A 26 -6.17 -5.52 1.70
C ASP A 26 -5.21 -4.36 1.39
N LEU A 27 -5.03 -4.01 0.10
CA LEU A 27 -4.20 -2.87 -0.30
C LEU A 27 -4.76 -1.54 0.20
N THR A 28 -6.07 -1.36 0.12
CA THR A 28 -6.76 -0.14 0.56
C THR A 28 -6.58 0.05 2.06
N GLU A 29 -6.75 -1.01 2.86
CA GLU A 29 -6.57 -0.98 4.30
C GLU A 29 -5.12 -0.61 4.68
N ALA A 30 -4.13 -1.21 4.01
CA ALA A 30 -2.72 -0.88 4.21
C ALA A 30 -2.39 0.59 3.82
N ARG A 31 -2.98 1.08 2.73
CA ARG A 31 -2.85 2.49 2.32
C ARG A 31 -3.48 3.44 3.33
N GLU A 32 -4.66 3.13 3.85
CA GLU A 32 -5.31 3.95 4.88
C GLU A 32 -4.46 4.02 6.15
N ALA A 33 -3.86 2.91 6.57
CA ALA A 33 -2.89 2.89 7.67
C ALA A 33 -1.70 3.83 7.39
N GLY A 34 -1.08 3.74 6.21
CA GLY A 34 0.02 4.61 5.81
C GLY A 34 -0.36 6.11 5.65
N VAL A 35 -1.61 6.40 5.29
CA VAL A 35 -2.15 7.78 5.25
C VAL A 35 -2.43 8.30 6.65
N ALA A 36 -2.91 7.45 7.56
CA ALA A 36 -3.13 7.82 8.96
C ALA A 36 -1.83 8.29 9.64
N LEU A 37 -0.70 7.65 9.32
CA LEU A 37 0.64 8.07 9.79
C LEU A 37 1.07 9.43 9.23
N ARG A 38 0.52 9.86 8.10
CA ARG A 38 0.81 11.16 7.46
C ARG A 38 -0.22 12.25 7.79
N LYS A 39 -1.25 11.94 8.59
CA LYS A 39 -2.24 12.94 9.02
C LYS A 39 -1.55 14.03 9.84
N THR A 40 -2.04 15.25 9.72
CA THR A 40 -1.53 16.41 10.47
C THR A 40 -1.52 16.12 11.97
N GLY A 41 -0.33 16.13 12.59
CA GLY A 41 -0.16 15.83 14.02
C GLY A 41 0.13 14.36 14.36
N ALA A 42 0.05 13.45 13.38
CA ALA A 42 0.65 12.13 13.53
C ALA A 42 2.18 12.33 13.47
N ASN A 43 2.86 12.01 14.56
CA ASN A 43 4.32 11.98 14.63
C ASN A 43 4.76 10.50 14.67
N PRO A 44 4.52 9.75 13.59
CA PRO A 44 4.76 8.32 13.58
C PRO A 44 6.24 8.05 13.81
N THR A 45 6.52 6.97 14.54
CA THR A 45 7.88 6.46 14.69
C THR A 45 8.36 5.84 13.38
N GLN A 46 9.69 5.74 13.21
CA GLN A 46 10.26 5.07 12.05
C GLN A 46 9.76 3.63 11.91
N ALA A 47 9.50 2.94 13.03
CA ALA A 47 8.95 1.59 13.05
C ALA A 47 7.51 1.53 12.53
N GLU A 48 6.67 2.52 12.83
CA GLU A 48 5.31 2.61 12.28
C GLU A 48 5.32 2.87 10.78
N VAL A 49 6.21 3.77 10.33
CA VAL A 49 6.39 4.03 8.89
C VAL A 49 6.88 2.77 8.17
N ASP A 50 7.84 2.05 8.74
CA ASP A 50 8.38 0.81 8.19
C ASP A 50 7.32 -0.29 8.13
N ALA A 51 6.54 -0.47 9.21
CA ALA A 51 5.44 -1.43 9.25
C ALA A 51 4.35 -1.10 8.23
N ALA A 52 3.99 0.17 8.03
CA ALA A 52 3.02 0.57 7.01
C ALA A 52 3.59 0.35 5.59
N SER A 53 4.87 0.63 5.37
CA SER A 53 5.53 0.35 4.10
C SER A 53 5.58 -1.15 3.79
N ASP A 54 5.88 -1.99 4.79
CA ASP A 54 5.90 -3.45 4.65
C ASP A 54 4.49 -4.00 4.37
N ALA A 55 3.48 -3.52 5.11
CA ALA A 55 2.08 -3.89 4.88
C ALA A 55 1.61 -3.52 3.46
N ILE A 56 1.94 -2.32 2.97
CA ILE A 56 1.63 -1.91 1.60
C ILE A 56 2.37 -2.82 0.61
N ALA A 57 3.67 -3.09 0.81
CA ALA A 57 4.43 -3.97 -0.09
C ALA A 57 3.87 -5.40 -0.13
N ALA A 58 3.48 -5.94 1.02
CA ALA A 58 2.85 -7.25 1.14
C ALA A 58 1.49 -7.29 0.44
N ALA A 59 0.65 -6.27 0.64
CA ALA A 59 -0.65 -6.18 -0.02
C ALA A 59 -0.52 -6.08 -1.54
N VAL A 60 0.44 -5.30 -2.04
CA VAL A 60 0.76 -5.23 -3.48
C VAL A 60 1.21 -6.58 -4.03
N ALA A 61 2.07 -7.29 -3.29
CA ALA A 61 2.51 -8.63 -3.69
C ALA A 61 1.38 -9.67 -3.65
N ALA A 62 0.36 -9.45 -2.82
CA ALA A 62 -0.83 -10.28 -2.68
C ALA A 62 -1.99 -9.87 -3.61
N LEU A 63 -1.79 -8.85 -4.46
CA LEU A 63 -2.78 -8.45 -5.46
C LEU A 63 -3.06 -9.58 -6.45
N VAL A 64 -4.32 -9.98 -6.52
CA VAL A 64 -4.82 -10.96 -7.48
C VAL A 64 -5.59 -10.22 -8.55
N ALA A 65 -5.22 -10.41 -9.82
CA ALA A 65 -5.91 -9.81 -10.95
C ALA A 65 -7.38 -10.24 -10.98
N ALA A 66 -8.27 -9.32 -11.31
CA ALA A 66 -9.66 -9.65 -11.62
C ALA A 66 -9.69 -10.37 -12.97
N GLU A 67 -10.19 -11.61 -12.98
CA GLU A 67 -10.43 -12.38 -14.22
C GLU A 67 -11.69 -11.95 -14.97
#